data_AF-A0A2T6IRM9-F1
#
_entry.id   AF-A0A2T6IRM9-F1
#
_cell.length_a   1.000
_cell.length_b   1.000
_cell.length_c   1.000
_cell.angle_alpha   90.00
_cell.angle_beta   90.00
_cell.angle_gamma   90.00
#
_symmetry.space_group_name_H-M   'P 1'
#
loop_
_entity.id
_entity.type
_entity.pdbx_description
1 polymer ?
#
loop_
_entity_poly.entity_id
_entity_poly.type
_entity_poly.pdbx_seq_one_letter_code
_entity_poly.pdbx_strand_id
1 'polypeptide(L)'
;MFCLQDHFTFGQPGIQRSVMKLTDIVKRVDEPLYVHLSTQGVDFLQMSFRWMNCLLMREFPLRCIIRLWDTYIAEHAEGFSSFHVYVCAVFLVFWSQQLKQMNFQQLMIFIQNFPTADWTEQEMETLLAEA
;
A
#
# COMPACT_ATOMS: atom_id res chain seq x y z
N MET A 1 0.29 10.89 -17.65
CA MET A 1 1.53 10.20 -18.06
C MET A 1 2.74 10.53 -17.17
N PHE A 2 2.83 11.73 -16.59
CA PHE A 2 3.99 12.18 -15.80
C PHE A 2 4.13 11.56 -14.39
N CYS A 3 3.04 11.25 -13.68
CA CYS A 3 3.13 10.85 -12.26
C CYS A 3 3.87 9.53 -11.99
N LEU A 4 3.73 8.52 -12.87
CA LEU A 4 4.47 7.26 -12.77
C LEU A 4 5.91 7.39 -13.28
N GLN A 5 6.15 8.23 -14.29
CA GLN A 5 7.50 8.47 -14.80
C GLN A 5 8.39 9.07 -13.70
N ASP A 6 7.84 9.96 -12.87
CA ASP A 6 8.54 10.54 -11.71
C ASP A 6 9.03 9.49 -10.69
N HIS A 7 8.43 8.29 -10.62
CA HIS A 7 8.92 7.21 -9.76
C HIS A 7 10.29 6.67 -10.19
N PHE A 8 10.65 6.86 -11.46
CA PHE A 8 11.86 6.31 -12.07
C PHE A 8 12.86 7.40 -12.48
N THR A 9 12.60 8.66 -12.11
CA THR A 9 13.54 9.78 -12.27
C THR A 9 14.54 9.84 -11.10
N PHE A 10 15.67 10.54 -11.29
CA PHE A 10 16.71 10.66 -10.28
C PHE A 10 16.16 11.21 -8.95
N GLY A 11 16.42 10.50 -7.85
CA GLY A 11 15.90 10.84 -6.51
C GLY A 11 14.45 10.39 -6.24
N GLN A 12 13.76 9.83 -7.24
CA GLN A 12 12.41 9.24 -7.15
C GLN A 12 11.37 10.10 -6.38
N PRO A 13 11.22 11.39 -6.71
CA PRO A 13 10.39 12.32 -5.96
C PRO A 13 8.90 11.92 -5.95
N GLY A 14 8.42 11.22 -6.98
CA GLY A 14 7.04 10.74 -7.00
C GLY A 14 6.76 9.65 -5.95
N ILE A 15 7.74 8.79 -5.66
CA ILE A 15 7.60 7.77 -4.60
C ILE A 15 7.56 8.45 -3.24
N GLN A 16 8.45 9.41 -3.00
CA GLN A 16 8.46 10.16 -1.75
C GLN A 16 7.11 10.86 -1.50
N ARG A 17 6.53 11.50 -2.52
CA ARG A 17 5.19 12.11 -2.41
C ARG A 17 4.10 11.08 -2.12
N SER A 18 4.12 9.93 -2.80
CA SER A 18 3.15 8.85 -2.59
C SER A 18 3.24 8.26 -1.18
N VAL A 19 4.45 8.08 -0.66
CA VAL A 19 4.72 7.61 0.70
C VAL A 19 4.25 8.61 1.74
N MET A 20 4.55 9.90 1.56
CA MET A 20 4.07 10.95 2.47
C MET A 20 2.54 10.95 2.53
N LYS A 21 1.88 10.86 1.37
CA LYS A 21 0.42 10.78 1.29
C LYS A 21 -0.11 9.52 1.97
N LEU A 22 0.53 8.37 1.79
CA LEU A 22 0.18 7.12 2.50
C LEU A 22 0.26 7.33 4.01
N THR A 23 1.36 7.89 4.51
CA THR A 23 1.56 8.16 5.94
C THR A 23 0.46 9.08 6.49
N ASP A 24 0.12 10.15 5.79
CA ASP A 24 -0.94 11.09 6.20
C ASP A 24 -2.32 10.42 6.24
N ILE A 25 -2.65 9.58 5.26
CA ILE A 25 -3.92 8.84 5.23
C ILE A 25 -3.98 7.86 6.40
N VAL A 26 -2.95 7.04 6.61
CA VAL A 26 -2.92 6.05 7.69
C VAL A 26 -3.01 6.74 9.05
N LYS A 27 -2.28 7.84 9.26
CA LYS A 27 -2.38 8.62 10.49
C LYS A 27 -3.78 9.17 10.75
N ARG A 28 -4.50 9.58 9.69
CA ARG A 28 -5.85 10.13 9.81
C ARG A 28 -6.92 9.05 10.02
N VAL A 29 -6.78 7.91 9.37
CA VAL A 29 -7.77 6.82 9.39
C VAL A 29 -7.57 5.90 10.59
N ASP A 30 -6.31 5.61 10.95
CA ASP A 30 -5.94 4.73 12.05
C ASP A 30 -4.70 5.24 12.79
N GLU A 31 -4.88 6.31 13.55
CA GLU A 31 -3.83 6.91 14.37
C GLU A 31 -3.14 5.89 15.30
N PRO A 32 -3.84 4.97 16.00
CA PRO A 32 -3.19 3.96 16.82
C PRO A 32 -2.24 3.05 16.04
N LEU A 33 -2.56 2.69 14.78
CA LEU A 33 -1.66 1.91 13.93
C LEU A 33 -0.41 2.70 13.59
N TYR A 34 -0.59 3.95 13.15
CA TYR A 34 0.51 4.86 12.82
C TYR A 34 1.47 5.05 14.00
N VAL A 35 0.93 5.29 15.19
CA VAL A 35 1.73 5.47 16.42
C VAL A 35 2.49 4.20 16.76
N HIS A 36 1.86 3.03 16.64
CA HIS A 36 2.51 1.75 16.91
C HIS A 36 3.68 1.49 15.94
N LEU A 37 3.46 1.62 14.63
CA LEU A 37 4.50 1.45 13.62
C LEU A 37 5.68 2.41 13.85
N SER A 38 5.38 3.68 14.16
CA SER A 38 6.40 4.68 14.47
C SER A 38 7.19 4.34 15.74
N THR A 39 6.50 3.86 16.78
CA THR A 39 7.12 3.49 18.07
C THR A 39 8.01 2.26 17.92
N GLN A 40 7.64 1.31 17.06
CA GLN A 40 8.48 0.15 16.71
C GLN A 40 9.66 0.53 15.80
N GLY A 41 9.76 1.78 15.33
CA GLY A 41 10.83 2.23 14.45
C GLY A 41 10.65 1.82 12.99
N VAL A 42 9.42 1.54 12.56
CA VAL A 42 9.12 1.23 11.15
C VAL A 42 9.15 2.52 10.33
N ASP A 43 10.05 2.56 9.36
CA ASP A 43 10.13 3.63 8.37
C ASP A 43 9.13 3.37 7.23
N PHE A 44 8.16 4.29 7.05
CA PHE A 44 7.11 4.16 6.03
C PHE A 44 7.66 4.15 4.60
N LEU A 45 8.76 4.86 4.32
CA LEU A 45 9.42 4.83 3.02
C LEU A 45 9.99 3.44 2.77
N GLN A 46 10.77 2.89 3.70
CA GLN A 46 11.33 1.54 3.53
C GLN A 46 10.24 0.47 3.41
N MET A 47 9.19 0.59 4.23
CA MET A 47 8.07 -0.34 4.26
C MET A 47 7.29 -0.37 2.94
N SER A 48 6.93 0.80 2.41
CA SER A 48 6.01 0.92 1.28
C SER A 48 6.69 1.17 -0.07
N PHE A 49 8.03 1.31 -0.10
CA PHE A 49 8.79 1.49 -1.34
C PHE A 49 8.46 0.42 -2.38
N ARG A 50 8.46 -0.85 -1.98
CA ARG A 50 8.14 -1.97 -2.87
C ARG A 50 6.72 -1.88 -3.40
N TRP A 51 5.77 -1.45 -2.57
CA TRP A 51 4.37 -1.33 -2.94
C TRP A 51 4.19 -0.26 -4.03
N MET A 52 4.79 0.92 -3.82
CA MET A 52 4.72 2.03 -4.76
C MET A 52 5.45 1.76 -6.08
N ASN A 53 6.59 1.06 -6.03
CA ASN A 53 7.36 0.71 -7.23
C ASN A 53 6.71 -0.39 -8.06
N CYS A 54 6.19 -1.41 -7.38
CA CYS A 54 5.70 -2.62 -8.02
C CYS A 54 4.16 -2.65 -8.08
N LEU A 55 3.49 -1.56 -7.74
CA LEU A 55 2.02 -1.45 -7.74
C LEU A 55 1.34 -2.62 -7.04
N LEU A 56 1.86 -2.99 -5.86
CA LEU A 56 1.43 -4.14 -5.05
C LEU A 56 1.53 -5.53 -5.74
N MET A 57 2.09 -5.66 -6.95
CA MET A 57 2.17 -6.94 -7.69
C MET A 57 2.92 -8.05 -6.94
N ARG A 58 3.74 -7.68 -5.95
CA ARG A 58 4.53 -8.60 -5.12
C ARG A 58 3.77 -9.07 -3.88
N GLU A 59 2.66 -8.41 -3.55
CA GLU A 59 1.88 -8.64 -2.33
C GLU A 59 0.60 -9.44 -2.60
N PHE A 60 0.26 -9.77 -3.86
CA PHE A 60 -0.96 -10.52 -4.21
C PHE A 60 -0.72 -11.54 -5.32
N PRO A 61 -1.55 -12.60 -5.41
CA PRO A 61 -1.53 -13.53 -6.53
C PRO A 61 -1.97 -12.84 -7.83
N LEU A 62 -1.51 -13.37 -8.97
CA LEU A 62 -1.70 -12.76 -10.30
C LEU A 62 -3.17 -12.45 -10.63
N ARG A 63 -4.11 -13.33 -10.27
CA ARG A 63 -5.56 -13.12 -10.48
C ARG A 63 -6.06 -11.82 -9.83
N CYS A 64 -5.63 -11.53 -8.61
CA CYS A 64 -6.01 -10.32 -7.89
C CYS A 64 -5.34 -9.09 -8.49
N ILE A 65 -4.11 -9.22 -8.99
CA ILE A 65 -3.40 -8.14 -9.67
C ILE A 65 -4.08 -7.76 -10.98
N ILE A 66 -4.54 -8.72 -11.78
CA ILE A 66 -5.30 -8.46 -13.00
C ILE A 66 -6.57 -7.68 -12.64
N ARG A 67 -7.34 -8.14 -11.64
CA ARG A 67 -8.57 -7.46 -11.19
C ARG A 67 -8.33 -6.05 -10.65
N LEU A 68 -7.23 -5.84 -9.94
CA LEU A 68 -6.79 -4.53 -9.46
C LEU A 68 -6.47 -3.60 -10.64
N TRP A 69 -5.75 -4.13 -11.63
CA TRP A 69 -5.36 -3.37 -12.81
C TRP A 69 -6.54 -3.00 -13.70
N ASP A 70 -7.59 -3.82 -13.77
CA ASP A 70 -8.84 -3.47 -14.46
C ASP A 70 -9.44 -2.17 -13.89
N THR A 71 -9.52 -2.05 -12.57
CA THR A 71 -9.99 -0.81 -11.91
C THR A 71 -9.02 0.34 -12.14
N TYR A 72 -7.72 0.10 -12.06
CA TYR A 72 -6.70 1.13 -12.28
C TYR A 72 -6.71 1.70 -13.71
N ILE A 73 -7.03 0.90 -14.71
CA ILE A 73 -7.14 1.32 -16.10
C ILE A 73 -8.47 2.05 -16.34
N ALA A 74 -9.53 1.66 -15.64
CA ALA A 74 -10.82 2.33 -15.69
C ALA A 74 -10.78 3.73 -15.05
N GLU A 75 -10.02 3.89 -13.97
CA GLU A 75 -9.71 5.19 -13.36
C GLU A 75 -8.89 6.06 -14.32
N HIS A 76 -9.38 7.26 -14.65
CA HIS A 76 -8.69 8.16 -15.58
C HIS A 76 -7.27 8.49 -15.11
N ALA A 77 -6.35 8.72 -16.06
CA ALA A 77 -4.90 8.77 -15.83
C ALA A 77 -4.37 9.80 -14.80
N GLU A 78 -5.17 10.77 -14.38
CA GLU A 78 -4.83 11.71 -13.29
C GLU A 78 -5.19 11.16 -11.89
N GLY A 79 -6.15 10.24 -11.79
CA GLY A 79 -6.60 9.61 -10.55
C GLY A 79 -5.75 8.44 -10.11
N PHE A 80 -5.10 7.72 -11.04
CA PHE A 80 -4.36 6.47 -10.77
C PHE A 80 -3.36 6.57 -9.60
N SER A 81 -2.44 7.53 -9.63
CA SER A 81 -1.39 7.62 -8.59
C SER A 81 -1.96 7.96 -7.23
N SER A 82 -3.06 8.72 -7.21
CA SER A 82 -3.80 9.01 -5.99
C SER A 82 -4.52 7.76 -5.47
N PHE A 83 -5.23 7.07 -6.36
CA PHE A 83 -6.00 5.87 -6.05
C PHE A 83 -5.12 4.72 -5.55
N HIS A 84 -3.95 4.50 -6.16
CA HIS A 84 -3.00 3.49 -5.68
C HIS A 84 -2.56 3.72 -4.24
N VAL A 85 -2.37 4.98 -3.84
CA VAL A 85 -2.01 5.32 -2.46
C VAL A 85 -3.16 5.02 -1.50
N TYR A 86 -4.42 5.26 -1.90
CA TYR A 86 -5.59 4.87 -1.10
C TYR A 86 -5.69 3.35 -0.95
N VAL A 87 -5.53 2.59 -2.04
CA VAL A 87 -5.50 1.12 -1.98
C VAL A 87 -4.40 0.61 -1.05
N CYS A 88 -3.18 1.18 -1.10
CA CYS A 88 -2.11 0.84 -0.17
C CYS A 88 -2.49 1.14 1.30
N ALA A 89 -3.19 2.24 1.55
CA ALA A 89 -3.60 2.63 2.89
C ALA A 89 -4.66 1.69 3.46
N VAL A 90 -5.70 1.40 2.67
CA VAL A 90 -6.75 0.42 3.03
C VAL A 90 -6.14 -0.95 3.27
N PHE A 91 -5.23 -1.39 2.40
CA PHE A 91 -4.54 -2.67 2.57
C PHE A 91 -3.74 -2.75 3.87
N LEU A 92 -3.02 -1.68 4.24
CA LEU A 92 -2.30 -1.65 5.52
C LEU A 92 -3.28 -1.67 6.72
N VAL A 93 -4.37 -0.90 6.64
CA VAL A 93 -5.40 -0.81 7.70
C VAL A 93 -6.17 -2.11 7.85
N PHE A 94 -6.38 -2.87 6.78
CA PHE A 94 -6.99 -4.20 6.81
C PHE A 94 -6.28 -5.13 7.82
N TRP A 95 -4.95 -5.05 7.90
CA TRP A 95 -4.13 -5.83 8.84
C TRP A 95 -3.90 -5.15 10.20
N SER A 96 -4.53 -4.00 10.46
CA SER A 96 -4.26 -3.14 11.61
C SER A 96 -4.29 -3.88 12.95
N GLN A 97 -5.30 -4.73 13.16
CA GLN A 97 -5.45 -5.47 14.42
C GLN A 97 -4.27 -6.39 14.69
N GLN A 98 -3.74 -7.07 13.67
CA GLN A 98 -2.56 -7.94 13.83
C GLN A 98 -1.29 -7.12 13.95
N LEU A 99 -1.10 -6.11 13.11
CA LEU A 99 0.10 -5.26 13.11
C LEU A 99 0.34 -4.60 14.47
N LYS A 100 -0.72 -4.11 15.13
CA LYS A 100 -0.64 -3.48 16.47
C LYS A 100 -0.13 -4.41 17.58
N GLN A 101 -0.17 -5.72 17.37
CA GLN A 101 0.28 -6.72 18.35
C GLN A 101 1.73 -7.18 18.10
N MET A 102 2.34 -6.75 16.99
CA MET A 102 3.65 -7.20 16.55
C MET A 102 4.76 -6.26 17.01
N ASN A 103 5.90 -6.82 17.39
CA ASN A 103 7.13 -6.05 17.56
C ASN A 103 7.81 -5.76 16.19
N PHE A 104 8.86 -4.95 16.18
CA PHE A 104 9.59 -4.59 14.96
C PHE A 104 9.97 -5.78 14.06
N GLN A 105 10.56 -6.85 14.64
CA GLN A 105 10.99 -8.01 13.85
C GLN A 105 9.80 -8.72 13.20
N GLN A 106 8.70 -8.90 13.95
CA GLN A 106 7.47 -9.50 13.44
C GLN A 106 6.83 -8.65 12.36
N LEU A 107 6.76 -7.32 12.56
CA LEU A 107 6.26 -6.37 11.58
C LEU A 107 7.04 -6.47 10.27
N MET A 108 8.37 -6.48 10.32
CA MET A 108 9.18 -6.55 9.11
C MET A 108 8.96 -7.83 8.31
N ILE A 109 8.84 -8.98 8.99
CA ILE A 109 8.57 -10.26 8.32
C ILE A 109 7.16 -10.27 7.73
N PHE A 110 6.16 -9.78 8.48
CA PHE A 110 4.76 -9.79 8.09
C PHE A 110 4.49 -8.88 6.89
N ILE A 111 4.98 -7.63 6.95
CA ILE A 111 4.83 -6.64 5.87
C ILE A 111 5.53 -7.12 4.59
N GLN A 112 6.65 -7.83 4.71
CA GLN A 112 7.32 -8.40 3.54
C GLN A 112 6.60 -9.60 2.93
N ASN A 113 5.69 -10.25 3.67
CA ASN A 113 5.03 -11.49 3.30
C ASN A 113 3.58 -11.52 3.81
N PHE A 114 2.75 -10.58 3.37
CA PHE A 114 1.33 -10.61 3.76
C PHE A 114 0.69 -11.94 3.37
N PRO A 115 -0.21 -12.51 4.20
CA PRO A 115 -0.85 -13.78 3.92
C PRO A 115 -2.01 -13.61 2.92
N THR A 116 -1.67 -13.30 1.67
CA THR A 116 -2.62 -13.01 0.57
C THR A 116 -2.68 -14.12 -0.49
N ALA A 117 -1.92 -15.21 -0.32
CA ALA A 117 -1.80 -16.27 -1.32
C ALA A 117 -3.17 -16.86 -1.76
N ASP A 118 -4.09 -16.95 -0.81
CA ASP A 118 -5.43 -17.51 -1.01
C ASP A 118 -6.49 -16.45 -1.36
N TRP A 119 -6.13 -15.16 -1.44
CA TRP A 119 -7.09 -14.11 -1.82
C TRP A 119 -7.64 -14.35 -3.21
N THR A 120 -8.94 -14.18 -3.38
CA THR A 120 -9.63 -14.27 -4.67
C THR A 120 -9.91 -12.87 -5.21
N GLU A 121 -10.57 -12.82 -6.37
CA GLU A 121 -11.03 -11.55 -6.92
C GLU A 121 -12.04 -10.87 -5.99
N GLN A 122 -12.82 -11.62 -5.22
CA GLN A 122 -13.82 -11.07 -4.30
C GLN A 122 -13.18 -10.29 -3.13
N GLU A 123 -12.10 -10.80 -2.54
CA GLU A 123 -11.36 -10.07 -1.50
C GLU A 123 -10.73 -8.79 -2.08
N MET A 124 -10.23 -8.87 -3.32
CA MET A 124 -9.68 -7.70 -4.01
C MET A 124 -10.76 -6.66 -4.32
N GLU A 125 -11.96 -7.06 -4.73
CA GLU A 125 -13.09 -6.14 -4.92
C GLU A 125 -13.53 -5.48 -3.62
N THR A 126 -13.57 -6.25 -2.53
CA THR A 126 -13.87 -5.70 -1.20
C THR A 126 -12.84 -4.65 -0.79
N LEU A 127 -11.55 -4.94 -0.98
CA LEU A 127 -10.46 -3.99 -0.74
C LEU A 127 -10.62 -2.72 -1.58
N LEU A 128 -10.98 -2.87 -2.86
CA LEU A 128 -11.15 -1.74 -3.79
C LEU A 128 -12.38 -0.90 -3.48
N ALA A 129 -13.45 -1.49 -2.93
CA ALA A 129 -14.65 -0.77 -2.54
C ALA A 129 -14.45 0.12 -1.31
N GLU A 130 -13.45 -0.20 -0.48
CA GLU A 130 -13.06 0.59 0.69
C GLU A 130 -12.03 1.69 0.39
N ALA A 131 -11.43 1.67 -0.80
CA ALA A 131 -10.38 2.60 -1.26
C ALA A 131 -10.93 3.83 -2.00
#